data_AF-A0A0K1JXW1-F1
#
_entry.id   AF-A0A0K1JXW1-F1
#
_cell.length_a   1.000
_cell.length_b   1.000
_cell.length_c   1.000
_cell.angle_alpha   90.00
_cell.angle_beta   90.00
_cell.angle_gamma   90.00
#
_symmetry.space_group_name_H-M   'P 1'
#
loop_
_entity.id
_entity.type
_entity.pdbx_description
1 polymer ?
#
loop_
_entity_poly.entity_id
_entity_poly.type
_entity_poly.pdbx_seq_one_letter_code
_entity_poly.pdbx_strand_id
1 'polypeptide(L)'
;MGEITERWKSEECRIEDGIYFEDDTYIALLGHAAAQGARRSIGELLHCEPDNWSAICVGDPLAVSPDYLVFGGETSWEGAGFLAVVRARDGSLIWLLHSSEAEPFRCAGIAGELVVATSHAYPVSLRWEIPIAAPWSLTVTVGAV
;
A
#
# COMPACT_ATOMS: atom_id res chain seq x y z
N MET A 1 -2.40 0.57 -20.46
CA MET A 1 -1.79 0.27 -19.14
C MET A 1 -2.61 1.05 -18.14
N GLY A 2 -2.93 0.48 -16.97
CA GLY A 2 -3.84 1.16 -16.04
C GLY A 2 -3.21 2.40 -15.41
N GLU A 3 -4.00 3.43 -15.12
CA GLU A 3 -3.56 4.68 -14.47
C GLU A 3 -2.77 4.40 -13.19
N ILE A 4 -3.24 3.48 -12.33
CA ILE A 4 -2.53 3.14 -11.08
C ILE A 4 -1.14 2.58 -11.36
N THR A 5 -1.02 1.73 -12.38
CA THR A 5 0.27 1.14 -12.77
C THR A 5 1.20 2.18 -13.39
N GLU A 6 0.68 3.12 -14.16
CA GLU A 6 1.45 4.24 -14.71
C GLU A 6 2.00 5.13 -13.59
N ARG A 7 1.14 5.48 -12.63
CA ARG A 7 1.51 6.30 -11.48
C ARG A 7 2.52 5.63 -10.57
N TRP A 8 2.35 4.34 -10.30
CA TRP A 8 3.36 3.56 -9.57
C TRP A 8 4.74 3.62 -10.24
N LYS A 9 4.80 3.50 -11.59
CA LYS A 9 6.06 3.58 -12.33
C LYS A 9 6.68 4.98 -12.32
N SER A 10 5.86 6.00 -12.15
CA SER A 10 6.26 7.38 -11.94
C SER A 10 6.55 7.71 -10.47
N GLU A 11 6.57 6.71 -9.59
CA GLU A 11 6.76 6.88 -8.15
C GLU A 11 5.71 7.81 -7.52
N GLU A 12 4.45 7.60 -7.90
CA GLU A 12 3.29 8.31 -7.35
C GLU A 12 2.23 7.34 -6.81
N CYS A 13 1.49 7.76 -5.79
CA CYS A 13 0.30 7.08 -5.30
C CYS A 13 -0.85 8.05 -5.01
N ARG A 14 -2.06 7.52 -4.88
CA ARG A 14 -3.21 8.28 -4.40
C ARG A 14 -3.03 8.64 -2.93
N ILE A 15 -3.57 9.78 -2.54
CA ILE A 15 -3.54 10.27 -1.15
C ILE A 15 -4.71 9.77 -0.31
N GLU A 16 -5.76 9.25 -0.94
CA GLU A 16 -6.89 8.69 -0.20
C GLU A 16 -6.50 7.34 0.42
N ASP A 17 -7.02 7.07 1.62
CA ASP A 17 -6.77 5.80 2.31
C ASP A 17 -7.42 4.64 1.56
N GLY A 18 -6.59 3.71 1.10
CA GLY A 18 -7.06 2.72 0.14
C GLY A 18 -6.04 1.67 -0.24
N ILE A 19 -6.56 0.58 -0.79
CA ILE A 19 -5.80 -0.46 -1.48
C ILE A 19 -6.13 -0.34 -2.97
N TYR A 20 -5.12 -0.01 -3.75
CA TYR A 20 -5.16 0.28 -5.18
C TYR A 20 -4.57 -0.90 -5.94
N PHE A 21 -5.15 -1.24 -7.09
CA PHE A 21 -4.79 -2.46 -7.83
C PHE A 21 -4.40 -2.16 -9.27
N GLU A 22 -3.74 -3.13 -9.92
CA GLU A 22 -3.25 -2.96 -11.30
C GLU A 22 -4.35 -2.74 -12.36
N ASP A 23 -5.59 -3.11 -12.06
CA ASP A 23 -6.75 -3.02 -12.96
C ASP A 23 -7.59 -1.74 -12.78
N ASP A 24 -6.99 -0.66 -12.24
CA ASP A 24 -7.64 0.64 -12.05
C ASP A 24 -8.86 0.60 -11.15
N THR A 25 -8.78 -0.26 -10.14
CA THR A 25 -9.76 -0.33 -9.08
C THR A 25 -9.11 -0.15 -7.72
N TYR A 26 -9.93 0.15 -6.72
CA TYR A 26 -9.49 0.34 -5.35
C TYR A 26 -10.52 -0.13 -4.34
N ILE A 27 -10.09 -0.37 -3.10
CA ILE A 27 -10.95 -0.55 -1.94
C ILE A 27 -10.56 0.53 -0.94
N ALA A 28 -11.53 1.35 -0.53
CA ALA A 28 -11.30 2.38 0.48
C ALA A 28 -10.99 1.74 1.84
N LEU A 29 -10.12 2.36 2.61
CA LEU A 29 -9.91 2.04 4.01
C LEU A 29 -10.67 3.05 4.89
N LEU A 30 -11.19 2.62 6.04
CA LEU A 30 -11.62 3.54 7.10
C LEU A 30 -10.84 3.26 8.39
N GLY A 31 -10.34 4.33 9.01
CA GLY A 31 -9.56 4.26 10.24
C GLY A 31 -8.26 3.48 10.06
N HIS A 32 -7.90 2.68 11.06
CA HIS A 32 -6.69 1.83 11.12
C HIS A 32 -6.75 0.63 10.15
N ALA A 33 -7.07 0.89 8.88
CA ALA A 33 -7.11 -0.03 7.76
C ALA A 33 -8.19 -1.12 7.78
N ALA A 34 -9.37 -0.81 8.32
CA ALA A 34 -10.54 -1.61 8.02
C ALA A 34 -10.95 -1.38 6.55
N ALA A 35 -10.72 -2.37 5.68
CA ALA A 35 -11.18 -2.33 4.30
C ALA A 35 -12.70 -2.21 4.25
N GLN A 36 -13.19 -1.28 3.43
CA GLN A 36 -14.59 -0.89 3.40
C GLN A 36 -15.25 -1.13 2.06
N GLY A 37 -16.25 -2.00 2.09
CA GLY A 37 -17.15 -2.24 0.97
C GLY A 37 -16.51 -3.00 -0.17
N ALA A 38 -17.12 -2.85 -1.35
CA ALA A 38 -16.67 -3.51 -2.57
C ALA A 38 -15.59 -2.70 -3.27
N ARG A 39 -14.83 -3.39 -4.11
CA ARG A 39 -13.89 -2.81 -5.07
C ARG A 39 -14.61 -1.83 -6.00
N ARG A 40 -14.07 -0.63 -6.16
CA ARG A 40 -14.62 0.46 -7.00
C ARG A 40 -13.63 0.85 -8.08
N SER A 41 -14.11 1.44 -9.17
CA SER A 41 -13.23 2.00 -10.19
C SER A 41 -12.55 3.27 -9.67
N ILE A 42 -11.27 3.45 -9.98
CA ILE A 42 -10.56 4.71 -9.69
C ILE A 42 -11.11 5.88 -10.52
N GLY A 43 -11.83 5.63 -11.61
CA GLY A 43 -12.42 6.67 -12.45
C GLY A 43 -13.36 7.61 -11.69
N GLU A 44 -14.05 7.10 -10.66
CA GLU A 44 -14.88 7.93 -9.77
C GLU A 44 -14.03 8.91 -8.94
N LEU A 45 -12.89 8.45 -8.41
CA LEU A 45 -11.94 9.31 -7.69
C LEU A 45 -11.31 10.35 -8.62
N LEU A 46 -10.89 9.94 -9.82
CA LEU A 46 -10.28 10.84 -10.80
C LEU A 46 -11.26 11.89 -11.32
N HIS A 47 -12.55 11.59 -11.36
CA HIS A 47 -13.56 12.56 -11.75
C HIS A 47 -13.71 13.67 -10.70
N CYS A 48 -13.66 13.32 -9.42
CA CYS A 48 -13.80 14.29 -8.33
C CYS A 48 -12.48 15.03 -8.05
N GLU A 49 -11.36 14.29 -8.02
CA GLU A 49 -10.06 14.75 -7.55
C GLU A 49 -8.93 14.22 -8.46
N PRO A 50 -8.80 14.74 -9.69
CA PRO A 50 -7.86 14.24 -10.69
C PRO A 50 -6.39 14.39 -10.28
N ASP A 51 -6.07 15.43 -9.51
CA ASP A 51 -4.70 15.84 -9.19
C ASP A 51 -4.20 15.32 -7.82
N ASN A 52 -5.02 14.53 -7.12
CA ASN A 52 -4.73 13.99 -5.77
C ASN A 52 -3.74 12.81 -5.81
N TRP A 53 -2.54 13.08 -6.32
CA TRP A 53 -1.42 12.17 -6.34
C TRP A 53 -0.29 12.76 -5.50
N SER A 54 0.38 11.90 -4.75
CA SER A 54 1.60 12.26 -4.03
C SER A 54 2.75 11.43 -4.56
N ALA A 55 3.91 12.07 -4.69
CA ALA A 55 5.16 11.34 -4.87
C ALA A 55 5.39 10.40 -3.69
N ILE A 56 5.99 9.25 -3.98
CA ILE A 56 6.43 8.24 -3.01
C ILE A 56 7.92 8.00 -3.19
N CYS A 57 8.63 7.82 -2.08
CA CYS A 57 10.06 7.50 -2.13
C CYS A 57 10.22 5.98 -2.20
N VAL A 58 10.26 5.41 -3.40
CA VAL A 58 10.49 3.98 -3.60
C VAL A 58 11.99 3.70 -3.47
N GLY A 59 12.40 3.22 -2.30
CA GLY A 59 13.77 2.74 -2.06
C GLY A 59 13.98 1.29 -2.51
N ASP A 60 15.01 0.64 -1.96
CA ASP A 60 15.20 -0.80 -2.12
C ASP A 60 13.98 -1.57 -1.57
N PRO A 61 13.67 -2.77 -2.12
CA PRO A 61 12.61 -3.61 -1.57
C PRO A 61 12.85 -3.90 -0.08
N LEU A 62 11.80 -3.71 0.73
CA LEU A 62 11.80 -4.08 2.14
C LEU A 62 11.84 -5.61 2.33
N ALA A 63 11.28 -6.37 1.38
CA ALA A 63 11.35 -7.82 1.35
C ALA A 63 11.39 -8.37 -0.08
N VAL A 64 12.04 -9.53 -0.24
CA VAL A 64 12.23 -10.21 -1.51
C VAL A 64 11.94 -11.70 -1.34
N SER A 65 11.15 -12.25 -2.25
CA SER A 65 10.90 -13.69 -2.42
C SER A 65 11.04 -14.05 -3.92
N PRO A 66 11.03 -15.35 -4.28
CA PRO A 66 11.10 -15.74 -5.70
C PRO A 66 9.97 -15.16 -6.56
N ASP A 67 8.80 -14.93 -5.99
CA ASP A 67 7.59 -14.53 -6.73
C ASP A 67 7.20 -13.06 -6.51
N TYR A 68 7.62 -12.46 -5.40
CA TYR A 68 7.17 -11.13 -4.97
C TYR A 68 8.31 -10.25 -4.45
N LEU A 69 8.22 -8.95 -4.72
CA LEU A 69 8.96 -7.90 -4.04
C LEU A 69 7.98 -7.01 -3.26
N VAL A 70 8.37 -6.60 -2.05
CA VAL A 70 7.60 -5.70 -1.22
C VAL A 70 8.36 -4.38 -1.10
N PHE A 71 7.68 -3.29 -1.41
CA PHE A 71 8.18 -1.93 -1.21
C PHE A 71 7.35 -1.26 -0.15
N GLY A 72 7.94 -0.31 0.57
CA GLY A 72 7.22 0.53 1.50
C GLY A 72 8.04 1.75 1.87
N GLY A 73 7.36 2.73 2.43
CA GLY A 73 7.97 3.99 2.80
C GLY A 73 6.93 5.03 3.15
N GLU A 74 7.25 6.27 2.82
CA GLU A 74 6.41 7.45 3.06
C GLU A 74 6.03 8.13 1.75
N THR A 75 4.91 8.83 1.80
CA THR A 75 4.55 9.79 0.76
C THR A 75 5.29 11.12 0.99
N SER A 76 5.30 11.99 -0.02
CA SER A 76 5.85 13.36 0.11
C SER A 76 5.13 14.24 1.13
N TRP A 77 3.93 13.84 1.57
CA TRP A 77 3.28 14.39 2.75
C TRP A 77 3.69 13.61 3.99
N GLU A 78 4.32 14.32 4.93
CA GLU A 78 4.83 13.76 6.18
C GLU A 78 3.73 12.96 6.92
N GLY A 79 4.10 11.79 7.43
CA GLY A 79 3.25 10.97 8.31
C GLY A 79 2.35 9.95 7.60
N ALA A 80 2.26 9.95 6.26
CA ALA A 80 1.48 8.95 5.52
C ALA A 80 2.37 7.88 4.88
N GLY A 81 2.02 6.62 5.15
CA GLY A 81 2.78 5.45 4.76
C GLY A 81 2.18 4.74 3.56
N PHE A 82 3.04 4.16 2.74
CA PHE A 82 2.63 3.27 1.66
C PHE A 82 3.31 1.89 1.78
N LEU A 83 2.63 0.87 1.26
CA LEU A 83 3.17 -0.47 1.09
C LEU A 83 2.69 -1.03 -0.25
N ALA A 84 3.59 -1.54 -1.08
CA ALA A 84 3.25 -2.08 -2.38
C ALA A 84 3.83 -3.49 -2.54
N VAL A 85 3.08 -4.35 -3.23
CA VAL A 85 3.55 -5.66 -3.67
C VAL A 85 3.61 -5.68 -5.17
N VAL A 86 4.77 -6.11 -5.68
CA VAL A 86 4.99 -6.32 -7.11
C VAL A 86 5.40 -7.75 -7.37
N ARG A 87 5.11 -8.25 -8.57
CA ARG A 87 5.59 -9.55 -9.03
C ARG A 87 7.09 -9.47 -9.34
N ALA A 88 7.88 -10.38 -8.78
CA ALA A 88 9.34 -10.36 -8.93
C ALA A 88 9.80 -10.62 -10.37
N ARG A 89 9.03 -11.37 -11.16
CA ARG A 89 9.37 -11.76 -12.53
C ARG A 89 9.45 -10.57 -13.50
N ASP A 90 8.52 -9.63 -13.39
CA ASP A 90 8.29 -8.57 -14.38
C ASP A 90 8.14 -7.18 -13.76
N GLY A 91 8.17 -7.09 -12.43
CA GLY A 91 7.98 -5.83 -11.70
C GLY A 91 6.56 -5.29 -11.77
N SER A 92 5.57 -6.07 -12.22
CA SER A 92 4.20 -5.59 -12.30
C SER A 92 3.62 -5.37 -10.91
N LEU A 93 2.94 -4.24 -10.70
CA LEU A 93 2.18 -4.00 -9.49
C LEU A 93 1.11 -5.09 -9.31
N ILE A 94 0.94 -5.59 -8.09
CA ILE A 94 -0.20 -6.42 -7.71
C ILE A 94 -1.21 -5.55 -6.98
N TRP A 95 -0.74 -4.86 -5.92
CA TRP A 95 -1.49 -3.85 -5.21
C TRP A 95 -0.57 -2.85 -4.51
N LEU A 96 -1.12 -1.67 -4.22
CA LEU A 96 -0.52 -0.60 -3.43
C LEU A 96 -1.50 -0.20 -2.33
N LEU A 97 -1.06 -0.22 -1.08
CA LEU A 97 -1.77 0.30 0.07
C LEU A 97 -1.23 1.68 0.40
N HIS A 98 -2.13 2.64 0.59
CA HIS A 98 -1.84 3.94 1.18
C HIS A 98 -2.70 4.10 2.44
N SER A 99 -2.11 4.62 3.51
CA SER A 99 -2.81 4.91 4.76
C SER A 99 -2.20 6.13 5.43
N SER A 100 -2.99 7.19 5.54
CA SER A 100 -2.69 8.44 6.25
C SER A 100 -2.47 8.23 7.76
N GLU A 101 -3.04 7.15 8.32
CA GLU A 101 -2.84 6.77 9.72
C GLU A 101 -1.62 5.87 9.96
N ALA A 102 -0.95 5.44 8.88
CA ALA A 102 0.25 4.63 8.98
C ALA A 102 1.47 5.54 8.85
N GLU A 103 2.28 5.59 9.89
CA GLU A 103 3.66 6.09 9.75
C GLU A 103 4.43 5.30 8.67
N PRO A 104 5.56 5.80 8.20
CA PRO A 104 6.31 5.15 7.12
C PRO A 104 6.62 3.68 7.41
N PHE A 105 6.35 2.81 6.43
CA PHE A 105 6.70 1.40 6.52
C PHE A 105 8.21 1.26 6.31
N ARG A 106 8.94 0.88 7.37
CA ARG A 106 10.42 0.76 7.32
C ARG A 106 10.90 -0.69 7.34
N CYS A 107 10.02 -1.63 7.62
CA CYS A 107 10.33 -3.05 7.64
C CYS A 107 9.14 -3.87 7.17
N ALA A 108 9.42 -4.88 6.35
CA ALA A 108 8.47 -5.88 5.91
C ALA A 108 9.15 -7.24 5.75
N GLY A 109 8.34 -8.29 5.73
CA GLY A 109 8.75 -9.66 5.44
C GLY A 109 7.64 -10.38 4.66
N ILE A 110 8.02 -11.46 3.98
CA ILE A 110 7.09 -12.32 3.25
C ILE A 110 7.11 -13.70 3.92
N ALA A 111 5.95 -14.17 4.37
CA ALA A 111 5.75 -15.47 4.99
C ALA A 111 4.71 -16.27 4.19
N GLY A 112 5.16 -16.96 3.14
CA GLY A 112 4.26 -17.60 2.18
C GLY A 112 3.48 -16.53 1.39
N GLU A 113 2.15 -16.60 1.44
CA GLU A 113 1.24 -15.65 0.76
C GLU A 113 0.85 -14.44 1.64
N LEU A 114 1.63 -14.19 2.69
CA LEU A 114 1.37 -13.13 3.67
C LEU A 114 2.52 -12.13 3.69
N VAL A 115 2.20 -10.84 3.54
CA VAL A 115 3.13 -9.74 3.85
C VAL A 115 2.93 -9.35 5.31
N VAL A 116 4.03 -9.32 6.06
CA VAL A 116 4.05 -8.81 7.43
C VAL A 116 4.89 -7.54 7.45
N ALA A 117 4.28 -6.40 7.72
CA ALA A 117 4.94 -5.10 7.72
C ALA A 117 4.73 -4.37 9.04
N THR A 118 5.62 -3.42 9.36
CA THR A 118 5.50 -2.58 10.54
C THR A 118 5.54 -1.11 10.15
N SER A 119 4.54 -0.35 10.57
CA SER A 119 4.59 1.11 10.61
C SER A 119 4.87 1.56 12.04
N HIS A 120 5.81 2.50 12.21
CA HIS A 120 6.31 2.90 13.52
C HIS A 120 5.79 4.28 13.91
N ALA A 121 4.82 4.32 14.84
CA ALA A 121 4.22 5.54 15.36
C ALA A 121 4.48 5.70 16.85
N TYR A 122 5.63 6.27 17.22
CA TYR A 122 6.03 6.40 18.63
C TYR A 122 4.87 6.94 19.51
N PRO A 123 4.50 6.26 20.62
CA PRO A 123 5.21 5.15 21.28
C PRO A 123 4.75 3.74 20.88
N VAL A 124 3.94 3.60 19.83
CA VAL A 124 3.37 2.32 19.39
C VAL A 124 3.94 1.87 18.04
N SER A 125 3.94 0.57 17.81
CA SER A 125 4.17 0.02 16.47
C SER A 125 2.91 -0.68 16.01
N LEU A 126 2.49 -0.43 14.77
CA LEU A 126 1.40 -1.17 14.16
C LEU A 126 2.01 -2.29 13.31
N ARG A 127 1.59 -3.52 13.59
CA ARG A 127 1.92 -4.70 12.80
C ARG A 127 0.78 -4.99 11.84
N TRP A 128 1.12 -5.04 10.57
CA TRP A 128 0.21 -5.24 9.46
C TRP A 128 0.44 -6.63 8.88
N GLU A 129 -0.61 -7.43 8.82
CA GLU A 129 -0.58 -8.74 8.18
C GLU A 129 -1.54 -8.70 7.00
N ILE A 130 -1.00 -8.72 5.78
CA ILE A 130 -1.73 -8.41 4.54
C ILE A 130 -1.60 -9.62 3.60
N PRO A 131 -2.67 -10.38 3.36
CA PRO A 131 -2.64 -11.47 2.38
C PRO A 131 -2.42 -10.94 0.97
N ILE A 132 -1.46 -11.51 0.24
CA ILE A 132 -1.09 -11.01 -1.11
C ILE A 132 -2.27 -11.11 -2.08
N ALA A 133 -2.99 -12.25 -2.06
CA ALA A 133 -4.14 -12.49 -2.93
C ALA A 133 -5.43 -11.80 -2.47
N ALA A 134 -5.51 -11.36 -1.21
CA ALA A 134 -6.70 -10.79 -0.62
C ALA A 134 -6.34 -9.66 0.35
N PRO A 135 -5.70 -8.56 -0.12
CA PRO A 135 -5.15 -7.52 0.74
C PRO A 135 -6.23 -6.78 1.54
N TRP A 136 -7.48 -6.81 1.09
CA TRP A 136 -8.62 -6.29 1.85
C TRP A 136 -8.93 -7.06 3.14
N SER A 137 -8.40 -8.27 3.30
CA SER A 137 -8.53 -9.08 4.51
C SER A 137 -7.38 -8.83 5.49
N LEU A 138 -6.67 -7.69 5.34
CA LEU A 138 -5.57 -7.35 6.22
C LEU A 138 -6.02 -7.24 7.68
N THR A 139 -5.09 -7.49 8.57
CA THR A 139 -5.26 -7.25 10.01
C THR A 139 -4.17 -6.33 10.52
N VAL A 140 -4.56 -5.38 11.37
CA VAL A 140 -3.63 -4.48 12.06
C VAL A 140 -3.69 -4.77 13.55
N THR A 141 -2.53 -4.99 14.16
CA THR A 141 -2.40 -5.21 15.60
C THR A 141 -1.42 -4.21 16.20
N VAL A 142 -1.71 -3.75 17.41
CA VAL A 142 -0.82 -2.86 18.14
C VAL A 142 0.23 -3.70 18.86
N GLY A 143 1.51 -3.50 18.51
CA GLY A 143 2.65 -4.01 19.24
C GLY A 143 3.15 -2.97 20.25
N ALA A 144 3.49 -3.43 21.46
CA ALA A 144 4.33 -2.63 22.36
C ALA A 144 5.76 -2.62 21.81
N VAL A 145 6.36 -1.43 21.74
CA VAL A 145 7.77 -1.24 21.37
C VAL A 145 8.68 -1.80 22.46
#